data_AF-A0A927T967-F1
#
_entry.id   AF-A0A927T967-F1
#
_cell.length_a   1.000
_cell.length_b   1.000
_cell.length_c   1.000
_cell.angle_alpha   90.00
_cell.angle_beta   90.00
_cell.angle_gamma   90.00
#
_symmetry.space_group_name_H-M   'P 1'
#
loop_
_entity.id
_entity.type
_entity.pdbx_description
1 polymer ?
#
loop_
_entity_poly.entity_id
_entity_poly.type
_entity_poly.pdbx_seq_one_letter_code
_entity_poly.pdbx_strand_id
1 'polypeptide(L)'
;MNKSALKGIVVTLLILVCLGAAFLAGTKLNGNKKSASSLEGKGYASGEEAMQAFAEAFASKDIDAMYATCALDSYVDHIDYEEMMEQYGAYIPTQKFLSGSDETSRKINLELRKNELSNLFYYMYLHIGTEEDSKVMDLMTLSLKQNDPDEILDALKGPEAVETITLDKVVPAKKYGSTSGMKKGQKSFAKVFGGEIESYAARLDIDGEDWVLFADVIEYDDKWYVLRPHGFGGSVMGLPVNYGGLVREDAIDN
;
A
#
# COMPACT_ATOMS: atom_id res chain seq x y z
N MET A 1 70.60 4.31 -18.82
CA MET A 1 69.61 3.46 -18.11
C MET A 1 70.00 2.00 -18.29
N ASN A 2 70.18 1.25 -17.19
CA ASN A 2 70.70 -0.12 -17.22
C ASN A 2 69.67 -1.08 -17.83
N LYS A 3 70.06 -1.92 -18.80
CA LYS A 3 69.15 -2.84 -19.50
C LYS A 3 68.51 -3.87 -18.55
N SER A 4 69.12 -4.13 -17.39
CA SER A 4 68.54 -4.97 -16.34
C SER A 4 67.39 -4.30 -15.58
N ALA A 5 67.48 -2.98 -15.34
CA ALA A 5 66.45 -2.21 -14.64
C ALA A 5 65.18 -2.03 -15.50
N LEU A 6 65.35 -1.88 -16.81
CA LEU A 6 64.22 -1.77 -17.75
C LEU A 6 63.44 -3.10 -17.86
N LYS A 7 64.12 -4.25 -17.81
CA LYS A 7 63.47 -5.57 -17.80
C LYS A 7 62.68 -5.82 -16.51
N GLY A 8 63.20 -5.36 -15.36
CA GLY A 8 62.49 -5.45 -14.08
C GLY A 8 61.18 -4.66 -14.08
N ILE A 9 61.20 -3.42 -14.59
CA ILE A 9 60.02 -2.55 -14.63
C ILE A 9 58.94 -3.09 -15.59
N VAL A 10 59.34 -3.63 -16.74
CA VAL A 10 58.39 -4.19 -17.73
C VAL A 10 57.72 -5.48 -17.22
N VAL A 11 58.45 -6.33 -16.50
CA VAL A 11 57.88 -7.55 -15.90
C VAL A 11 56.91 -7.22 -14.77
N THR A 12 57.21 -6.22 -13.93
CA THR A 12 56.32 -5.77 -12.86
C THR A 12 55.03 -5.12 -13.40
N LEU A 13 55.11 -4.36 -14.49
CA LEU A 13 53.94 -3.77 -15.15
C LEU A 13 53.04 -4.83 -15.82
N LEU A 14 53.63 -5.87 -16.41
CA LEU A 14 52.87 -6.98 -17.01
C LEU A 14 52.12 -7.83 -15.95
N ILE A 15 52.72 -8.06 -14.78
CA ILE A 15 52.06 -8.78 -13.68
C ILE A 15 50.89 -7.95 -13.10
N LEU A 16 51.03 -6.63 -13.01
CA LEU A 16 49.96 -5.72 -12.57
C LEU A 16 48.80 -5.65 -13.56
N VAL A 17 49.06 -5.69 -14.87
CA VAL A 17 48.00 -5.73 -15.90
C VAL A 17 47.29 -7.08 -15.94
N CYS A 18 47.99 -8.20 -15.70
CA CYS A 18 47.35 -9.52 -15.59
C CYS A 18 46.53 -9.70 -14.29
N LEU A 19 46.95 -9.09 -13.17
CA LEU A 19 46.16 -9.07 -11.93
C LEU A 19 44.95 -8.13 -12.03
N GLY A 20 45.05 -7.03 -12.80
CA GLY A 20 43.91 -6.16 -13.11
C GLY A 20 42.88 -6.78 -14.06
N ALA A 21 43.33 -7.60 -15.03
CA ALA A 21 42.44 -8.28 -15.96
C ALA A 21 41.78 -9.55 -15.37
N ALA A 22 42.43 -10.22 -14.41
CA ALA A 22 41.84 -11.35 -13.69
C ALA A 22 40.78 -10.95 -12.65
N PHE A 23 40.76 -9.68 -12.22
CA PHE A 23 39.73 -9.16 -11.31
C PHE A 23 38.44 -8.73 -12.04
N LEU A 24 38.45 -8.66 -13.37
CA LEU A 24 37.30 -8.26 -14.19
C LEU A 24 36.61 -9.42 -14.95
N ALA A 25 37.06 -10.66 -14.76
CA ALA A 25 36.48 -11.84 -15.41
C ALA A 25 36.00 -12.94 -14.42
N GLY A 26 36.04 -12.66 -13.11
CA GLY A 26 35.77 -13.65 -12.06
C GLY A 26 34.54 -13.38 -11.20
N THR A 27 33.83 -12.26 -11.36
CA THR A 27 32.52 -12.10 -10.75
C THR A 27 31.48 -12.72 -11.66
N LYS A 28 31.23 -14.03 -11.45
CA LYS A 28 29.85 -14.50 -11.55
C LYS A 28 29.04 -13.50 -10.73
N LEU A 29 28.22 -12.70 -11.42
CA LEU A 29 27.14 -11.92 -10.84
C LEU A 29 26.16 -12.92 -10.22
N ASN A 30 26.55 -13.48 -9.08
CA ASN A 30 25.61 -13.93 -8.08
C ASN A 30 24.95 -12.63 -7.63
N GLY A 31 23.80 -12.32 -8.22
CA GLY A 31 22.96 -11.21 -7.84
C GLY A 31 22.47 -11.41 -6.41
N ASN A 32 23.35 -11.20 -5.43
CA ASN A 32 22.95 -10.51 -4.22
C ASN A 32 22.62 -9.08 -4.66
N LYS A 33 21.45 -8.92 -5.28
CA LYS A 33 20.68 -7.70 -5.12
C LYS A 33 20.56 -7.56 -3.60
N LYS A 34 21.40 -6.73 -2.99
CA LYS A 34 20.93 -5.99 -1.83
C LYS A 34 19.66 -5.33 -2.35
N SER A 35 18.51 -5.89 -2.02
CA SER A 35 17.26 -5.20 -2.31
C SER A 35 17.44 -3.81 -1.71
N ALA A 36 16.95 -2.78 -2.40
CA ALA A 36 16.60 -1.57 -1.68
C ALA A 36 15.84 -2.00 -0.41
N SER A 37 16.14 -1.38 0.73
CA SER A 37 15.41 -1.66 1.97
C SER A 37 13.92 -1.70 1.63
N SER A 38 13.28 -2.85 1.83
CA SER A 38 11.88 -3.04 1.47
C SER A 38 11.03 -1.99 2.19
N LEU A 39 10.02 -1.47 1.49
CA LEU A 39 9.10 -0.50 2.07
C LEU A 39 7.99 -1.19 2.88
N GLU A 40 7.71 -2.46 2.56
CA GLU A 40 6.84 -3.31 3.38
C GLU A 40 7.60 -3.96 4.54
N GLY A 41 6.86 -4.31 5.58
CA GLY A 41 7.37 -5.08 6.71
C GLY A 41 7.56 -6.55 6.37
N LYS A 42 7.84 -7.36 7.40
CA LYS A 42 8.05 -8.82 7.24
C LYS A 42 6.77 -9.63 6.97
N GLY A 43 5.62 -8.96 7.00
CA GLY A 43 4.29 -9.57 6.98
C GLY A 43 3.93 -10.31 8.27
N TYR A 44 2.67 -10.74 8.34
CA TYR A 44 2.04 -11.31 9.53
C TYR A 44 1.67 -12.79 9.33
N ALA A 45 1.38 -13.51 10.42
CA ALA A 45 1.05 -14.92 10.33
C ALA A 45 -0.40 -15.18 9.90
N SER A 46 -1.27 -14.17 9.95
CA SER A 46 -2.65 -14.25 9.49
C SER A 46 -3.17 -12.89 9.01
N GLY A 47 -4.26 -12.92 8.24
CA GLY A 47 -4.96 -11.72 7.81
C GLY A 47 -5.50 -10.88 8.97
N GLU A 48 -5.97 -11.53 10.04
CA GLU A 48 -6.43 -10.86 11.26
C GLU A 48 -5.30 -10.09 11.95
N GLU A 49 -4.12 -10.71 12.08
CA GLU A 49 -2.93 -10.04 12.65
C GLU A 49 -2.47 -8.85 11.79
N ALA A 50 -2.49 -8.98 10.46
CA ALA A 50 -2.15 -7.88 9.55
C ALA A 50 -3.12 -6.70 9.71
N MET A 51 -4.43 -6.99 9.77
CA MET A 51 -5.44 -5.98 10.00
C MET A 51 -5.31 -5.34 11.38
N GLN A 52 -5.04 -6.12 12.42
CA GLN A 52 -4.84 -5.60 13.77
C GLN A 52 -3.65 -4.63 13.81
N ALA A 53 -2.50 -5.02 13.26
CA ALA A 53 -1.33 -4.16 13.26
C ALA A 53 -1.56 -2.86 12.45
N PHE A 54 -2.30 -2.92 11.35
CA PHE A 54 -2.67 -1.74 10.58
C PHE A 54 -3.60 -0.80 11.37
N ALA A 55 -4.60 -1.35 12.06
CA ALA A 55 -5.51 -0.58 12.89
C ALA A 55 -4.80 0.05 14.09
N GLU A 56 -3.85 -0.66 14.71
CA GLU A 56 -3.01 -0.12 15.79
C GLU A 56 -2.11 1.02 15.27
N ALA A 57 -1.49 0.87 14.10
CA ALA A 57 -0.67 1.91 13.49
C ALA A 57 -1.49 3.15 13.10
N PHE A 58 -2.71 2.95 12.60
CA PHE A 58 -3.67 4.03 12.37
C PHE A 58 -4.04 4.75 13.67
N ALA A 59 -4.35 4.00 14.72
CA ALA A 59 -4.69 4.55 16.03
C ALA A 59 -3.55 5.38 16.64
N SER A 60 -2.31 4.94 16.44
CA SER A 60 -1.11 5.67 16.89
C SER A 60 -0.68 6.80 15.95
N LYS A 61 -1.40 7.05 14.85
CA LYS A 61 -1.06 8.03 13.81
C LYS A 61 0.33 7.82 13.20
N ASP A 62 0.80 6.58 13.20
CA ASP A 62 2.13 6.20 12.70
C ASP A 62 2.04 5.75 11.25
N ILE A 63 2.22 6.72 10.35
CA ILE A 63 2.12 6.50 8.91
C ILE A 63 3.17 5.51 8.39
N ASP A 64 4.38 5.51 8.96
CA ASP A 64 5.44 4.59 8.56
C ASP A 64 5.10 3.17 8.98
N ALA A 65 4.55 2.98 10.19
CA ALA A 65 4.03 1.70 10.64
C ALA A 65 2.83 1.24 9.78
N MET A 66 1.94 2.15 9.37
CA MET A 66 0.84 1.81 8.45
C MET A 66 1.38 1.26 7.13
N TYR A 67 2.36 1.91 6.50
CA TYR A 67 3.01 1.40 5.29
C TYR A 67 3.67 0.04 5.50
N ALA A 68 4.35 -0.16 6.63
CA ALA A 68 5.01 -1.41 6.94
C ALA A 68 4.03 -2.59 7.04
N THR A 69 2.75 -2.35 7.30
CA THR A 69 1.73 -3.41 7.31
C THR A 69 1.20 -3.76 5.92
N CYS A 70 1.40 -2.90 4.93
CA CYS A 70 0.79 -3.00 3.61
C CYS A 70 1.66 -3.80 2.63
N ALA A 71 1.01 -4.44 1.66
CA ALA A 71 1.68 -5.02 0.50
C ALA A 71 2.11 -3.90 -0.47
N LEU A 72 3.42 -3.72 -0.61
CA LEU A 72 4.06 -2.71 -1.44
C LEU A 72 4.97 -3.37 -2.48
N ASP A 73 6.08 -3.97 -2.02
CA ASP A 73 7.02 -4.69 -2.87
C ASP A 73 6.35 -5.95 -3.44
N SER A 74 5.75 -6.77 -2.56
CA SER A 74 5.08 -8.00 -2.95
C SER A 74 3.92 -7.74 -3.92
N TYR A 75 3.15 -6.67 -3.71
CA TYR A 75 2.07 -6.28 -4.63
C TYR A 75 2.60 -6.00 -6.05
N VAL A 76 3.67 -5.20 -6.16
CA VAL A 76 4.24 -4.83 -7.46
C VAL A 76 4.87 -6.03 -8.15
N ASP A 77 5.43 -6.96 -7.39
CA ASP A 77 6.10 -8.15 -7.91
C ASP A 77 5.12 -9.24 -8.37
N HIS A 78 3.86 -9.22 -7.90
CA HIS A 78 2.86 -10.25 -8.19
C HIS A 78 1.70 -9.80 -9.08
N ILE A 79 1.50 -8.49 -9.29
CA ILE A 79 0.38 -8.00 -10.10
C ILE A 79 0.47 -8.48 -11.56
N ASP A 80 -0.62 -9.06 -12.06
CA ASP A 80 -0.80 -9.50 -13.43
C ASP A 80 -1.64 -8.47 -14.22
N TYR A 81 -0.96 -7.75 -15.11
CA TYR A 81 -1.56 -6.73 -15.95
C TYR A 81 -2.48 -7.30 -17.04
N GLU A 82 -2.20 -8.50 -17.53
CA GLU A 82 -3.02 -9.14 -18.55
C GLU A 82 -4.36 -9.54 -17.93
N GLU A 83 -4.34 -10.23 -16.79
CA GLU A 83 -5.53 -10.59 -16.01
C GLU A 83 -6.32 -9.33 -15.60
N MET A 84 -5.63 -8.24 -15.25
CA MET A 84 -6.29 -6.98 -14.93
C MET A 84 -7.06 -6.39 -16.12
N MET A 85 -6.46 -6.38 -17.31
CA MET A 85 -7.12 -5.89 -18.54
C MET A 85 -8.27 -6.81 -18.95
N GLU A 86 -8.11 -8.12 -18.82
CA GLU A 86 -9.18 -9.10 -19.07
C GLU A 86 -10.35 -8.90 -18.10
N GLN A 87 -10.06 -8.65 -16.82
CA GLN A 87 -11.09 -8.39 -15.81
C GLN A 87 -11.90 -7.13 -16.13
N TYR A 88 -11.27 -6.06 -16.62
CA TYR A 88 -11.98 -4.85 -17.04
C TYR A 88 -12.63 -4.98 -18.42
N GLY A 89 -12.20 -5.93 -19.24
CA GLY A 89 -12.62 -6.08 -20.64
C GLY A 89 -12.19 -4.93 -21.55
N ALA A 90 -11.26 -4.08 -21.08
CA ALA A 90 -10.80 -2.90 -21.79
C ALA A 90 -9.44 -2.44 -21.26
N TYR A 91 -8.66 -1.77 -22.12
CA TYR A 91 -7.53 -0.98 -21.69
C TYR A 91 -8.01 0.35 -21.08
N ILE A 92 -7.55 0.67 -19.86
CA ILE A 92 -7.89 1.90 -19.15
C ILE A 92 -6.67 2.82 -19.17
N PRO A 93 -6.60 3.84 -20.06
CA PRO A 93 -5.42 4.69 -20.19
C PRO A 93 -5.11 5.53 -18.96
N THR A 94 -6.09 5.71 -18.07
CA THR A 94 -5.95 6.42 -16.79
C THR A 94 -5.38 5.53 -15.69
N GLN A 95 -5.26 4.22 -15.93
CA GLN A 95 -4.63 3.30 -14.99
C GLN A 95 -3.13 3.54 -15.01
N LYS A 96 -2.59 3.94 -13.85
CA LYS A 96 -1.25 4.56 -13.78
C LYS A 96 -0.10 3.57 -13.80
N PHE A 97 -0.37 2.27 -13.67
CA PHE A 97 0.67 1.26 -13.57
C PHE A 97 1.28 0.91 -14.95
N LEU A 98 2.59 0.66 -14.95
CA LEU A 98 3.34 0.27 -16.14
C LEU A 98 3.37 -1.26 -16.28
N SER A 99 2.98 -1.74 -17.46
CA SER A 99 3.16 -3.13 -17.87
C SER A 99 4.62 -3.36 -18.28
N GLY A 100 5.45 -3.75 -17.31
CA GLY A 100 6.86 -4.03 -17.52
C GLY A 100 7.48 -4.69 -16.30
N SER A 101 8.30 -5.70 -16.52
CA SER A 101 9.02 -6.44 -15.47
C SER A 101 10.46 -5.95 -15.26
N ASP A 102 10.87 -4.88 -15.95
CA ASP A 102 12.18 -4.27 -15.75
C ASP A 102 12.25 -3.43 -14.47
N GLU A 103 13.47 -3.18 -13.99
CA GLU A 103 13.68 -2.49 -12.71
C GLU A 103 13.15 -1.05 -12.70
N THR A 104 13.10 -0.38 -13.85
CA THR A 104 12.54 0.99 -13.95
C THR A 104 11.04 0.95 -13.75
N SER A 105 10.36 0.06 -14.48
CA SER A 105 8.91 -0.15 -14.34
C SER A 105 8.56 -0.54 -12.90
N ARG A 106 9.33 -1.45 -12.27
CA ARG A 106 9.14 -1.82 -10.86
C ARG A 106 9.22 -0.62 -9.92
N LYS A 107 10.26 0.23 -10.04
CA LYS A 107 10.42 1.43 -9.18
C LYS A 107 9.27 2.41 -9.34
N ILE A 108 8.83 2.65 -10.58
CA ILE A 108 7.68 3.52 -10.85
C ILE A 108 6.41 2.94 -10.24
N ASN A 109 6.15 1.64 -10.44
CA ASN A 109 4.98 0.95 -9.88
C ASN A 109 4.98 0.97 -8.35
N LEU A 110 6.14 0.87 -7.71
CA LEU A 110 6.27 0.98 -6.25
C LEU A 110 5.89 2.38 -5.73
N GLU A 111 6.35 3.44 -6.38
CA GLU A 111 5.96 4.81 -6.02
C GLU A 111 4.47 5.07 -6.27
N LEU A 112 3.93 4.55 -7.37
CA LEU A 112 2.50 4.64 -7.69
C LEU A 112 1.65 3.94 -6.64
N ARG A 113 2.08 2.73 -6.24
CA ARG A 113 1.43 1.94 -5.21
C ARG A 113 1.48 2.62 -3.85
N LYS A 114 2.65 3.17 -3.47
CA LYS A 114 2.79 3.97 -2.26
C LYS A 114 1.84 5.16 -2.27
N ASN A 115 1.78 5.91 -3.38
CA ASN A 115 0.87 7.04 -3.53
C ASN A 115 -0.62 6.63 -3.48
N GLU A 116 -1.01 5.48 -4.03
CA GLU A 116 -2.36 4.94 -3.87
C GLU A 116 -2.74 4.79 -2.40
N LEU A 117 -1.87 4.14 -1.62
CA LEU A 117 -2.06 3.98 -0.17
C LEU A 117 -2.01 5.32 0.56
N SER A 118 -1.12 6.24 0.20
CA SER A 118 -1.06 7.60 0.77
C SER A 118 -2.40 8.31 0.66
N ASN A 119 -3.05 8.23 -0.50
CA ASN A 119 -4.34 8.88 -0.74
C ASN A 119 -5.43 8.25 0.14
N LEU A 120 -5.43 6.94 0.32
CA LEU A 120 -6.38 6.27 1.20
C LEU A 120 -6.15 6.65 2.67
N PHE A 121 -4.91 6.71 3.14
CA PHE A 121 -4.59 7.15 4.51
C PHE A 121 -5.00 8.60 4.73
N TYR A 122 -4.75 9.47 3.75
CA TYR A 122 -5.22 10.85 3.76
C TYR A 122 -6.75 10.91 3.91
N TYR A 123 -7.50 10.14 3.11
CA TYR A 123 -8.94 10.07 3.21
C TYR A 123 -9.43 9.59 4.57
N MET A 124 -8.75 8.61 5.19
CA MET A 124 -9.09 8.15 6.53
C MET A 124 -9.00 9.29 7.55
N TYR A 125 -7.86 10.00 7.61
CA TYR A 125 -7.68 11.08 8.58
C TYR A 125 -8.49 12.33 8.27
N LEU A 126 -8.71 12.62 6.99
CA LEU A 126 -9.61 13.69 6.59
C LEU A 126 -11.03 13.38 7.07
N HIS A 127 -11.52 12.16 6.85
CA HIS A 127 -12.89 11.79 7.19
C HIS A 127 -13.18 11.90 8.69
N ILE A 128 -12.26 11.44 9.55
CA ILE A 128 -12.41 11.52 11.01
C ILE A 128 -12.11 12.92 11.56
N GLY A 129 -11.36 13.74 10.82
CA GLY A 129 -11.07 15.12 11.21
C GLY A 129 -12.14 16.12 10.78
N THR A 130 -12.90 15.81 9.74
CA THR A 130 -13.99 16.64 9.20
C THR A 130 -15.29 16.44 9.97
N GLU A 131 -16.10 17.51 10.07
CA GLU A 131 -17.49 17.39 10.53
C GLU A 131 -18.34 16.59 9.52
N GLU A 132 -19.34 15.85 10.01
CA GLU A 132 -20.18 14.95 9.20
C GLU A 132 -20.88 15.67 8.03
N ASP A 133 -21.32 16.91 8.22
CA ASP A 133 -21.98 17.74 7.20
C ASP A 133 -20.99 18.46 6.26
N SER A 134 -19.70 18.13 6.34
CA SER A 134 -18.67 18.77 5.53
C SER A 134 -18.78 18.39 4.05
N LYS A 135 -19.06 19.39 3.22
CA LYS A 135 -19.04 19.26 1.75
C LYS A 135 -17.67 18.87 1.18
N VAL A 136 -16.61 18.93 1.97
CA VAL A 136 -15.25 18.54 1.57
C VAL A 136 -15.19 17.05 1.22
N MET A 137 -15.96 16.21 1.92
CA MET A 137 -15.99 14.78 1.65
C MET A 137 -16.80 14.44 0.40
N ASP A 138 -17.85 15.20 0.09
CA ASP A 138 -18.77 14.90 -1.02
C ASP A 138 -18.29 15.38 -2.39
N LEU A 139 -17.30 16.27 -2.44
CA LEU A 139 -16.90 16.94 -3.68
C LEU A 139 -15.50 16.54 -4.11
N MET A 140 -15.40 15.86 -5.27
CA MET A 140 -14.14 15.66 -5.98
C MET A 140 -13.45 16.98 -6.39
N THR A 141 -14.16 18.11 -6.33
CA THR A 141 -13.61 19.44 -6.63
C THR A 141 -14.36 20.51 -5.86
N LEU A 142 -13.66 21.27 -5.02
CA LEU A 142 -14.19 22.44 -4.33
C LEU A 142 -13.99 23.70 -5.18
N SER A 143 -15.08 24.40 -5.47
CA SER A 143 -15.02 25.67 -6.19
C SER A 143 -14.97 26.83 -5.19
N LEU A 144 -13.84 27.53 -5.13
CA LEU A 144 -13.68 28.74 -4.30
C LEU A 144 -14.59 29.90 -4.73
N LYS A 145 -15.20 29.82 -5.92
CA LYS A 145 -16.23 30.78 -6.35
C LYS A 145 -17.60 30.51 -5.71
N GLN A 146 -17.81 29.29 -5.21
CA GLN A 146 -19.09 28.81 -4.70
C GLN A 146 -19.04 28.49 -3.21
N ASN A 147 -17.86 28.52 -2.60
CA ASN A 147 -17.61 28.13 -1.22
C ASN A 147 -16.64 29.12 -0.58
N ASP A 148 -16.79 29.37 0.70
CA ASP A 148 -15.89 30.23 1.47
C ASP A 148 -14.54 29.50 1.69
N PRO A 149 -13.39 30.12 1.34
CA PRO A 149 -12.08 29.54 1.60
C PRO A 149 -11.83 29.19 3.08
N ASP A 150 -12.35 30.00 4.02
CA ASP A 150 -12.13 29.77 5.45
C ASP A 150 -12.95 28.56 5.93
N GLU A 151 -14.20 28.40 5.46
CA GLU A 151 -15.01 27.19 5.72
C GLU A 151 -14.35 25.92 5.17
N ILE A 152 -13.71 26.00 3.99
CA ILE A 152 -12.97 24.86 3.43
C ILE A 152 -11.75 24.54 4.29
N LEU A 153 -10.99 25.56 4.71
CA LEU A 153 -9.79 25.36 5.51
C LEU A 153 -10.13 24.76 6.88
N ASP A 154 -11.19 25.25 7.52
CA ASP A 154 -11.71 24.71 8.78
C ASP A 154 -12.22 23.28 8.64
N ALA A 155 -12.74 22.91 7.46
CA ALA A 155 -13.15 21.56 7.16
C ALA A 155 -11.98 20.62 6.85
N LEU A 156 -10.83 21.12 6.39
CA LEU A 156 -9.62 20.31 6.12
C LEU A 156 -8.83 19.98 7.39
N LYS A 157 -9.55 19.75 8.49
CA LYS A 157 -9.00 19.22 9.74
C LYS A 157 -8.41 17.84 9.47
N GLY A 158 -7.18 17.65 9.96
CA GLY A 158 -6.43 16.42 9.79
C GLY A 158 -6.37 15.60 11.08
N PRO A 159 -5.38 14.69 11.22
CA PRO A 159 -5.24 13.83 12.39
C PRO A 159 -5.04 14.60 13.72
N GLU A 160 -4.64 15.87 13.67
CA GLU A 160 -4.49 16.71 14.86
C GLU A 160 -5.81 17.10 15.51
N ALA A 161 -6.92 17.07 14.76
CA ALA A 161 -8.25 17.39 15.29
C ALA A 161 -8.87 16.24 16.10
N VAL A 162 -8.35 15.02 15.94
CA VAL A 162 -8.82 13.83 16.66
C VAL A 162 -7.94 13.62 17.88
N GLU A 163 -8.50 13.59 19.08
CA GLU A 163 -7.72 13.47 20.32
C GLU A 163 -7.30 12.01 20.57
N THR A 164 -8.23 11.09 20.34
CA THR A 164 -8.12 9.68 20.74
C THR A 164 -8.62 8.75 19.64
N ILE A 165 -7.85 7.69 19.41
CA ILE A 165 -8.24 6.55 18.59
C ILE A 165 -7.81 5.31 19.35
N THR A 166 -8.74 4.38 19.61
CA THR A 166 -8.43 3.12 20.28
C THR A 166 -9.03 1.94 19.53
N LEU A 167 -8.28 0.85 19.43
CA LEU A 167 -8.74 -0.40 18.83
C LEU A 167 -9.46 -1.25 19.88
N ASP A 168 -10.73 -1.61 19.61
CA ASP A 168 -11.46 -2.61 20.41
C ASP A 168 -11.12 -4.03 19.93
N LYS A 169 -11.45 -4.35 18.67
CA LYS A 169 -11.22 -5.68 18.10
C LYS A 169 -11.21 -5.69 16.59
N VAL A 170 -10.55 -6.71 16.05
CA VAL A 170 -10.66 -7.10 14.64
C VAL A 170 -11.65 -8.25 14.49
N VAL A 171 -12.45 -8.21 13.43
CA VAL A 171 -13.40 -9.26 13.07
C VAL A 171 -13.42 -9.46 11.56
N PRO A 172 -13.83 -10.65 11.06
CA PRO A 172 -14.08 -10.83 9.64
C PRO A 172 -15.17 -9.85 9.13
N ALA A 173 -14.96 -9.21 7.98
CA ALA A 173 -15.88 -8.19 7.44
C ALA A 173 -17.30 -8.72 7.17
N LYS A 174 -17.44 -10.04 6.95
CA LYS A 174 -18.74 -10.74 6.83
C LYS A 174 -19.69 -10.55 8.02
N LYS A 175 -19.22 -10.04 9.15
CA LYS A 175 -20.10 -9.69 10.27
C LYS A 175 -21.02 -8.51 9.95
N TYR A 176 -20.63 -7.65 9.01
CA TYR A 176 -21.36 -6.44 8.66
C TYR A 176 -22.23 -6.57 7.40
N GLY A 177 -22.00 -7.58 6.54
CA GLY A 177 -22.75 -7.67 5.29
C GLY A 177 -22.54 -8.95 4.47
N SER A 178 -23.24 -9.01 3.34
CA SER A 178 -23.38 -10.22 2.50
C SER A 178 -22.04 -10.80 2.04
N THR A 179 -21.92 -12.12 2.16
CA THR A 179 -20.69 -12.87 1.82
C THR A 179 -20.52 -13.20 0.35
N SER A 180 -21.59 -13.18 -0.46
CA SER A 180 -21.53 -13.69 -1.83
C SER A 180 -20.83 -12.72 -2.79
N GLY A 181 -21.19 -11.43 -2.73
CA GLY A 181 -20.55 -10.37 -3.51
C GLY A 181 -19.08 -10.21 -3.14
N MET A 182 -18.78 -10.19 -1.84
CA MET A 182 -17.42 -10.11 -1.29
C MET A 182 -16.54 -11.25 -1.79
N LYS A 183 -16.98 -12.50 -1.64
CA LYS A 183 -16.23 -13.69 -2.11
C LYS A 183 -16.01 -13.69 -3.62
N LYS A 184 -16.98 -13.23 -4.40
CA LYS A 184 -16.84 -13.14 -5.86
C LYS A 184 -15.78 -12.10 -6.22
N GLY A 185 -15.79 -10.94 -5.56
CA GLY A 185 -14.78 -9.89 -5.73
C GLY A 185 -13.38 -10.39 -5.38
N GLN A 186 -13.22 -10.94 -4.17
CA GLN A 186 -11.95 -11.52 -3.69
C GLN A 186 -11.38 -12.54 -4.69
N LYS A 187 -12.18 -13.50 -5.16
CA LYS A 187 -11.73 -14.50 -6.14
C LYS A 187 -11.34 -13.91 -7.49
N SER A 188 -12.02 -12.86 -7.94
CA SER A 188 -11.68 -12.20 -9.20
C SER A 188 -10.32 -11.50 -9.06
N PHE A 189 -10.16 -10.68 -8.03
CA PHE A 189 -8.96 -9.89 -7.83
C PHE A 189 -7.77 -10.70 -7.31
N ALA A 190 -7.98 -11.88 -6.72
CA ALA A 190 -6.90 -12.81 -6.38
C ALA A 190 -6.09 -13.24 -7.61
N LYS A 191 -6.72 -13.32 -8.79
CA LYS A 191 -6.02 -13.61 -10.05
C LYS A 191 -5.14 -12.45 -10.49
N VAL A 192 -5.66 -11.23 -10.36
CA VAL A 192 -4.97 -10.00 -10.75
C VAL A 192 -3.81 -9.71 -9.81
N PHE A 193 -3.99 -9.90 -8.51
CA PHE A 193 -2.96 -9.57 -7.52
C PHE A 193 -2.04 -10.76 -7.18
N GLY A 194 -2.39 -11.98 -7.58
CA GLY A 194 -1.53 -13.14 -7.42
C GLY A 194 -1.47 -13.71 -5.99
N GLY A 195 -2.45 -13.39 -5.15
CA GLY A 195 -2.52 -13.83 -3.74
C GLY A 195 -3.94 -14.11 -3.26
N GLU A 196 -4.07 -14.84 -2.15
CA GLU A 196 -5.37 -15.06 -1.50
C GLU A 196 -5.81 -13.78 -0.79
N ILE A 197 -7.08 -13.39 -0.94
CA ILE A 197 -7.62 -12.15 -0.39
C ILE A 197 -8.71 -12.46 0.62
N GLU A 198 -8.59 -11.89 1.81
CA GLU A 198 -9.62 -11.86 2.83
C GLU A 198 -10.00 -10.41 3.16
N SER A 199 -11.17 -10.22 3.76
CA SER A 199 -11.64 -8.90 4.19
C SER A 199 -11.95 -8.91 5.68
N TYR A 200 -11.39 -7.94 6.40
CA TYR A 200 -11.56 -7.74 7.83
C TYR A 200 -12.13 -6.36 8.12
N ALA A 201 -12.64 -6.21 9.35
CA ALA A 201 -13.12 -4.98 9.92
C ALA A 201 -12.50 -4.81 11.31
N ALA A 202 -11.98 -3.62 11.61
CA ALA A 202 -11.55 -3.24 12.94
C ALA A 202 -12.58 -2.30 13.55
N ARG A 203 -13.03 -2.59 14.77
CA ARG A 203 -13.87 -1.69 15.56
C ARG A 203 -12.98 -0.75 16.35
N LEU A 204 -13.24 0.54 16.24
CA LEU A 204 -12.45 1.61 16.83
C LEU A 204 -13.36 2.49 17.67
N ASP A 205 -12.83 3.01 18.78
CA ASP A 205 -13.40 4.18 19.46
C ASP A 205 -12.57 5.39 19.05
N ILE A 206 -13.21 6.39 18.43
CA ILE A 206 -12.59 7.64 17.98
C ILE A 206 -13.32 8.78 18.67
N ASP A 207 -12.62 9.48 19.57
CA ASP A 207 -13.19 10.55 20.40
C ASP A 207 -14.51 10.17 21.10
N GLY A 208 -14.61 8.92 21.55
CA GLY A 208 -15.78 8.38 22.26
C GLY A 208 -16.92 7.91 21.34
N GLU A 209 -16.70 7.88 20.03
CA GLU A 209 -17.66 7.35 19.05
C GLU A 209 -17.21 6.00 18.48
N ASP A 210 -18.17 5.12 18.19
CA ASP A 210 -17.91 3.81 17.61
C ASP A 210 -17.74 3.90 16.09
N TRP A 211 -16.60 3.44 15.59
CA TRP A 211 -16.24 3.40 14.17
C TRP A 211 -15.86 2.00 13.71
N VAL A 212 -16.02 1.75 12.41
CA VAL A 212 -15.60 0.52 11.75
C VAL A 212 -14.66 0.85 10.59
N LEU A 213 -13.45 0.30 10.64
CA LEU A 213 -12.46 0.35 9.57
C LEU A 213 -12.44 -0.97 8.79
N PHE A 214 -12.82 -0.94 7.52
CA PHE A 214 -12.72 -2.09 6.62
C PHE A 214 -11.38 -2.12 5.89
N ALA A 215 -10.84 -3.31 5.66
CA ALA A 215 -9.70 -3.51 4.76
C ALA A 215 -9.75 -4.88 4.08
N ASP A 216 -9.15 -4.96 2.89
CA ASP A 216 -8.73 -6.22 2.31
C ASP A 216 -7.28 -6.50 2.73
N VAL A 217 -7.02 -7.75 3.06
CA VAL A 217 -5.68 -8.30 3.34
C VAL A 217 -5.37 -9.36 2.29
N ILE A 218 -4.08 -9.51 1.98
CA ILE A 218 -3.60 -10.43 0.95
C ILE A 218 -2.43 -11.26 1.46
N GLU A 219 -2.40 -12.53 1.04
CA GLU A 219 -1.31 -13.45 1.34
C GLU A 219 -0.33 -13.59 0.16
N TYR A 220 0.96 -13.44 0.48
CA TYR A 220 2.09 -13.80 -0.38
C TYR A 220 3.10 -14.58 0.44
N ASP A 221 3.59 -15.71 -0.07
CA ASP A 221 4.65 -16.52 0.56
C ASP A 221 4.42 -16.81 2.06
N ASP A 222 3.22 -17.27 2.43
CA ASP A 222 2.79 -17.55 3.82
C ASP A 222 2.87 -16.33 4.76
N LYS A 223 2.75 -15.12 4.19
CA LYS A 223 2.72 -13.84 4.90
C LYS A 223 1.55 -12.99 4.47
N TRP A 224 0.85 -12.47 5.46
CA TRP A 224 -0.30 -11.60 5.26
C TRP A 224 0.09 -10.14 5.38
N TYR A 225 -0.54 -9.31 4.55
CA TYR A 225 -0.34 -7.87 4.49
C TYR A 225 -1.69 -7.19 4.24
N VAL A 226 -1.81 -5.92 4.62
CA VAL A 226 -2.95 -5.11 4.16
C VAL A 226 -2.79 -4.82 2.67
N LEU A 227 -3.77 -5.25 1.87
CA LEU A 227 -3.85 -4.90 0.46
C LEU A 227 -4.38 -3.48 0.31
N ARG A 228 -5.42 -3.10 1.04
CA ARG A 228 -5.93 -1.72 1.05
C ARG A 228 -6.95 -1.56 2.16
N PRO A 229 -7.01 -0.40 2.82
CA PRO A 229 -8.22 -0.01 3.55
C PRO A 229 -9.39 0.15 2.56
N HIS A 230 -10.62 0.21 3.07
CA HIS A 230 -11.90 0.07 2.35
C HIS A 230 -12.23 -1.37 1.94
N GLY A 231 -11.52 -1.86 0.92
CA GLY A 231 -11.67 -3.23 0.43
C GLY A 231 -13.08 -3.63 -0.01
N PHE A 232 -13.32 -4.93 -0.16
CA PHE A 232 -14.63 -5.46 -0.52
C PHE A 232 -15.65 -5.32 0.61
N GLY A 233 -15.19 -5.32 1.87
CA GLY A 233 -16.04 -5.05 3.03
C GLY A 233 -16.75 -3.70 2.91
N GLY A 234 -15.98 -2.61 2.79
CA GLY A 234 -16.53 -1.27 2.61
C GLY A 234 -17.36 -1.13 1.34
N SER A 235 -16.93 -1.76 0.24
CA SER A 235 -17.69 -1.74 -1.03
C SER A 235 -19.08 -2.37 -0.91
N VAL A 236 -19.20 -3.52 -0.21
CA VAL A 236 -20.48 -4.21 -0.02
C VAL A 236 -21.40 -3.42 0.91
N MET A 237 -20.83 -2.65 1.83
CA MET A 237 -21.57 -1.73 2.70
C MET A 237 -21.94 -0.40 2.01
N GLY A 238 -21.63 -0.24 0.72
CA GLY A 238 -21.93 0.98 -0.01
C GLY A 238 -21.06 2.18 0.37
N LEU A 239 -19.94 1.95 1.07
CA LEU A 239 -19.05 3.04 1.49
C LEU A 239 -18.37 3.68 0.28
N PRO A 240 -18.34 5.01 0.21
CA PRO A 240 -17.50 5.72 -0.75
C PRO A 240 -16.01 5.42 -0.53
N VAL A 241 -15.23 5.29 -1.60
CA VAL A 241 -13.78 5.01 -1.50
C VAL A 241 -13.02 6.15 -0.82
N ASN A 242 -13.50 7.38 -0.98
CA ASN A 242 -12.97 8.59 -0.35
C ASN A 242 -13.25 8.66 1.17
N TYR A 243 -13.90 7.67 1.77
CA TYR A 243 -13.96 7.53 3.23
C TYR A 243 -12.76 6.72 3.77
N GLY A 244 -11.90 6.21 2.88
CA GLY A 244 -10.75 5.40 3.28
C GLY A 244 -11.13 4.12 4.02
N GLY A 245 -12.37 3.64 3.85
CA GLY A 245 -12.87 2.45 4.52
C GLY A 245 -13.35 2.64 5.96
N LEU A 246 -13.40 3.88 6.45
CA LEU A 246 -13.98 4.21 7.75
C LEU A 246 -15.46 4.56 7.60
N VAL A 247 -16.24 4.20 8.61
CA VAL A 247 -17.63 4.62 8.77
C VAL A 247 -17.99 4.55 10.26
N ARG A 248 -18.87 5.44 10.72
CA ARG A 248 -19.47 5.31 12.06
C ARG A 248 -20.31 4.03 12.11
N GLU A 249 -20.25 3.31 13.23
CA GLU A 249 -20.92 2.00 13.35
C GLU A 249 -22.46 2.13 13.28
N ASP A 250 -23.02 3.27 13.68
CA ASP A 250 -24.45 3.57 13.62
C ASP A 250 -24.97 3.90 12.20
N ALA A 251 -24.07 4.33 11.30
CA ALA A 251 -24.37 4.58 9.89
C ALA A 251 -24.35 3.30 9.03
N ILE A 252 -23.98 2.15 9.61
CA ILE A 252 -24.10 0.86 8.95
C ILE A 252 -25.55 0.37 9.06
N ASP A 253 -26.31 0.51 7.97
CA ASP A 253 -27.65 -0.06 7.84
C ASP A 253 -27.61 -1.59 8.09
N ASN A 254 -28.37 -2.05 9.10
CA ASN A 254 -28.59 -3.48 9.38
C ASN A 254 -29.69 -4.09 8.51
#